data_AF-A0A1H6VKW6-F1
#
_entry.id   AF-A0A1H6VKW6-F1
#
_cell.length_a   1.000
_cell.length_b   1.000
_cell.length_c   1.000
_cell.angle_alpha   90.00
_cell.angle_beta   90.00
_cell.angle_gamma   90.00
#
_symmetry.space_group_name_H-M   'P 1'
#
loop_
_entity.id
_entity.type
_entity.pdbx_description
1 polymer ?
#
loop_
_entity_poly.entity_id
_entity_poly.type
_entity_poly.pdbx_seq_one_letter_code
_entity_poly.pdbx_strand_id
1 'polypeptide(L)'
;MKRLATTALIGLLALAGAAHASQDDMDVNRLNASLNQLANDPSLGTYAQAEQALAHAAIARLEQAGRSERPHALYLAERRVDLAKAAAQLQDAQGKLAQLDREHDQILLEASQREAEAARMELERQRMQYQMAQEEAARLQQQGMAASQEAEQARAEAEHAKKLAAAQSRVARAARREAELAAQAARAMRSQMQGDQSTSPEAEKPAQARKKKTSKGH
;
A
#
# COMPACT_ATOMS: atom_id res chain seq x y z
N MET A 1 -74.91 -76.99 25.03
CA MET A 1 -74.26 -76.01 24.12
C MET A 1 -72.90 -75.59 24.69
N LYS A 2 -71.81 -76.32 24.41
CA LYS A 2 -70.44 -75.97 24.89
C LYS A 2 -69.29 -76.19 23.89
N ARG A 3 -69.52 -76.81 22.72
CA ARG A 3 -68.47 -77.13 21.72
C ARG A 3 -68.28 -76.07 20.62
N LEU A 4 -69.12 -75.03 20.57
CA LEU A 4 -69.04 -73.93 19.59
C LEU A 4 -68.26 -72.71 20.09
N ALA A 5 -68.06 -72.57 21.41
CA ALA A 5 -67.27 -71.47 21.98
C ALA A 5 -65.76 -71.70 21.82
N THR A 6 -65.33 -72.97 21.82
CA THR A 6 -63.92 -73.37 21.72
C THR A 6 -63.32 -73.17 20.33
N THR A 7 -64.12 -73.24 19.26
CA THR A 7 -63.64 -73.03 17.88
C THR A 7 -63.41 -71.53 17.59
N ALA A 8 -64.26 -70.65 18.12
CA ALA A 8 -64.11 -69.20 17.93
C ALA A 8 -62.80 -68.65 18.52
N LEU A 9 -62.38 -69.16 19.69
CA LEU A 9 -61.16 -68.70 20.37
C LEU A 9 -59.87 -69.06 19.61
N ILE A 10 -59.85 -70.20 18.91
CA ILE A 10 -58.70 -70.66 18.12
C ILE A 10 -58.50 -69.79 16.87
N GLY A 11 -59.60 -69.41 16.19
CA GLY A 11 -59.54 -68.55 15.01
C GLY A 11 -58.97 -67.15 15.30
N LEU A 12 -59.30 -66.57 16.45
CA LEU A 12 -58.82 -65.24 16.85
C LEU A 12 -57.30 -65.23 17.11
N LEU A 13 -56.77 -66.32 17.70
CA LEU A 13 -55.33 -66.45 18.00
C LEU A 13 -54.48 -66.60 16.72
N ALA A 14 -55.04 -67.22 15.67
CA ALA A 14 -54.36 -67.38 14.38
C ALA A 14 -54.17 -66.04 13.64
N LEU A 15 -55.18 -65.16 13.65
CA LEU A 15 -55.10 -63.84 13.00
C LEU A 15 -54.01 -62.95 13.61
N ALA A 16 -53.89 -62.94 14.94
CA ALA A 16 -52.84 -62.18 15.62
C ALA A 16 -51.42 -62.64 15.22
N GLY A 17 -51.22 -63.93 15.03
CA GLY A 17 -49.94 -64.49 14.58
C GLY A 17 -49.53 -64.07 13.17
N ALA A 18 -50.50 -63.91 12.26
CA ALA A 18 -50.24 -63.48 10.87
C ALA A 18 -49.89 -61.99 10.77
N ALA A 19 -50.58 -61.14 11.53
CA ALA A 19 -50.32 -59.70 11.55
C ALA A 19 -48.88 -59.38 11.98
N HIS A 20 -48.40 -59.98 13.08
CA HIS A 20 -47.03 -59.79 13.55
C HIS A 20 -45.99 -60.27 12.51
N ALA A 21 -46.19 -61.43 11.87
CA ALA A 21 -45.28 -61.90 10.83
C ALA A 21 -45.17 -60.91 9.64
N SER A 22 -46.29 -60.32 9.21
CA SER A 22 -46.26 -59.32 8.12
C SER A 22 -45.53 -58.03 8.51
N GLN A 23 -45.61 -57.60 9.77
CA GLN A 23 -44.85 -56.43 10.26
C GLN A 23 -43.36 -56.78 10.43
N ASP A 24 -43.06 -57.97 10.93
CA ASP A 24 -41.70 -58.51 11.09
C ASP A 24 -40.92 -58.50 9.77
N ASP A 25 -41.58 -58.83 8.65
CA ASP A 25 -41.00 -58.74 7.30
C ASP A 25 -40.90 -57.28 6.80
N MET A 26 -41.87 -56.42 7.12
CA MET A 26 -41.85 -55.01 6.72
C MET A 26 -40.67 -54.23 7.33
N ASP A 27 -40.36 -54.44 8.61
CA ASP A 27 -39.26 -53.72 9.27
C ASP A 27 -37.88 -54.13 8.71
N VAL A 28 -37.68 -55.42 8.42
CA VAL A 28 -36.49 -55.92 7.69
C VAL A 28 -36.37 -55.27 6.30
N ASN A 29 -37.45 -55.31 5.52
CA ASN A 29 -37.45 -54.73 4.16
C ASN A 29 -37.19 -53.22 4.18
N ARG A 30 -37.73 -52.49 5.17
CA ARG A 30 -37.50 -51.06 5.38
C ARG A 30 -36.04 -50.74 5.70
N LEU A 31 -35.39 -51.52 6.58
CA LEU A 31 -33.99 -51.33 6.92
C LEU A 31 -33.06 -51.68 5.75
N ASN A 32 -33.31 -52.80 5.06
CA ASN A 32 -32.56 -53.17 3.85
C ASN A 32 -32.72 -52.12 2.74
N ALA A 33 -33.94 -51.63 2.47
CA ALA A 33 -34.16 -50.54 1.51
C ALA A 33 -33.44 -49.25 1.91
N SER A 34 -33.47 -48.87 3.20
CA SER A 34 -32.79 -47.66 3.69
C SER A 34 -31.26 -47.76 3.66
N LEU A 35 -30.69 -48.96 3.77
CA LEU A 35 -29.25 -49.19 3.70
C LEU A 35 -28.78 -49.30 2.24
N ASN A 36 -29.57 -49.95 1.39
CA ASN A 36 -29.35 -49.96 -0.07
C ASN A 36 -29.45 -48.55 -0.66
N GLN A 37 -30.34 -47.68 -0.15
CA GLN A 37 -30.38 -46.27 -0.57
C GLN A 37 -29.07 -45.55 -0.24
N LEU A 38 -28.46 -45.80 0.93
CA LEU A 38 -27.16 -45.23 1.28
C LEU A 38 -26.06 -45.77 0.36
N ALA A 39 -25.98 -47.10 0.19
CA ALA A 39 -24.95 -47.76 -0.61
C ALA A 39 -24.97 -47.36 -2.10
N ASN A 40 -26.15 -47.01 -2.64
CA ASN A 40 -26.32 -46.55 -4.03
C ASN A 40 -26.32 -45.01 -4.18
N ASP A 41 -26.11 -44.25 -3.11
CA ASP A 41 -25.96 -42.80 -3.18
C ASP A 41 -24.62 -42.44 -3.86
N PRO A 42 -24.58 -41.67 -4.97
CA PRO A 42 -23.33 -41.36 -5.67
C PRO A 42 -22.33 -40.51 -4.87
N SER A 43 -22.78 -39.88 -3.77
CA SER A 43 -21.95 -39.04 -2.90
C SER A 43 -21.64 -39.70 -1.55
N LEU A 44 -22.54 -40.54 -1.02
CA LEU A 44 -22.38 -41.16 0.30
C LEU A 44 -22.08 -42.66 0.27
N GLY A 45 -22.39 -43.36 -0.82
CA GLY A 45 -22.36 -44.83 -0.88
C GLY A 45 -20.97 -45.45 -0.77
N THR A 46 -19.91 -44.69 -1.08
CA THR A 46 -18.50 -45.08 -0.90
C THR A 46 -18.00 -44.90 0.54
N TYR A 47 -18.65 -44.06 1.35
CA TYR A 47 -18.22 -43.80 2.73
C TYR A 47 -18.77 -44.83 3.73
N ALA A 48 -18.14 -44.90 4.91
CA ALA A 48 -18.57 -45.71 6.05
C ALA A 48 -18.81 -47.21 5.75
N GLN A 49 -17.99 -47.81 4.87
CA GLN A 49 -18.11 -49.21 4.44
C GLN A 49 -18.16 -50.22 5.61
N ALA A 50 -17.39 -49.96 6.68
CA ALA A 50 -17.38 -50.81 7.86
C ALA A 50 -18.72 -50.73 8.61
N GLU A 51 -19.27 -49.53 8.77
CA GLU A 51 -20.57 -49.30 9.41
C GLU A 51 -21.72 -49.84 8.56
N GLN A 52 -21.66 -49.71 7.22
CA GLN A 52 -22.61 -50.33 6.29
C GLN A 52 -22.59 -51.86 6.42
N ALA A 53 -21.42 -52.49 6.44
CA ALA A 53 -21.29 -53.94 6.66
C ALA A 53 -21.81 -54.39 8.03
N LEU A 54 -21.56 -53.61 9.08
CA LEU A 54 -22.10 -53.85 10.43
C LEU A 54 -23.62 -53.66 10.50
N ALA A 55 -24.20 -52.81 9.65
CA ALA A 55 -25.64 -52.65 9.51
C ALA A 55 -26.29 -53.83 8.77
N HIS A 56 -25.73 -54.29 7.65
CA HIS A 56 -26.17 -55.52 6.99
C HIS A 56 -26.12 -56.73 7.94
N ALA A 57 -25.04 -56.89 8.70
CA ALA A 57 -24.90 -57.96 9.68
C ALA A 57 -25.94 -57.89 10.82
N ALA A 58 -26.35 -56.68 11.22
CA ALA A 58 -27.40 -56.49 12.22
C ALA A 58 -28.80 -56.79 11.67
N ILE A 59 -29.08 -56.44 10.41
CA ILE A 59 -30.36 -56.79 9.74
C ILE A 59 -30.46 -58.30 9.54
N ALA A 60 -29.40 -58.97 9.07
CA ALA A 60 -29.37 -60.43 8.96
C ALA A 60 -29.57 -61.15 10.31
N ARG A 61 -29.14 -60.53 11.43
CA ARG A 61 -29.44 -61.03 12.78
C ARG A 61 -30.89 -60.77 13.21
N LEU A 62 -31.50 -59.64 12.80
CA LEU A 62 -32.93 -59.37 12.99
C LEU A 62 -33.80 -60.39 12.23
N GLU A 63 -33.46 -60.69 10.98
CA GLU A 63 -34.14 -61.72 10.17
C GLU A 63 -34.21 -63.06 10.92
N GLN A 64 -33.10 -63.49 11.53
CA GLN A 64 -32.97 -64.73 12.29
C GLN A 64 -33.49 -64.67 13.74
N ALA A 65 -33.91 -63.50 14.23
CA ALA A 65 -34.26 -63.31 15.64
C ALA A 65 -35.64 -63.91 15.98
N GLY A 66 -35.65 -64.83 16.96
CA GLY A 66 -36.88 -65.38 17.54
C GLY A 66 -37.72 -64.33 18.27
N ARG A 67 -39.04 -64.58 18.38
CA ARG A 67 -40.05 -63.60 18.87
C ARG A 67 -39.70 -62.86 20.16
N SER A 68 -38.98 -63.49 21.09
CA SER A 68 -38.54 -62.89 22.36
C SER A 68 -37.34 -61.95 22.22
N GLU A 69 -36.47 -62.18 21.25
CA GLU A 69 -35.25 -61.38 21.00
C GLU A 69 -35.48 -60.29 19.96
N ARG A 70 -36.47 -60.48 19.07
CA ARG A 70 -36.72 -59.63 17.91
C ARG A 70 -36.84 -58.13 18.22
N PRO A 71 -37.51 -57.66 19.30
CA PRO A 71 -37.55 -56.24 19.64
C PRO A 71 -36.16 -55.64 19.94
N HIS A 72 -35.26 -56.42 20.55
CA HIS A 72 -33.89 -55.99 20.83
C HIS A 72 -33.02 -56.05 19.56
N ALA A 73 -33.19 -57.08 18.73
CA ALA A 73 -32.51 -57.18 17.45
C ALA A 73 -32.90 -56.04 16.49
N LEU A 74 -34.18 -55.64 16.49
CA LEU A 74 -34.69 -54.51 15.70
C LEU A 74 -34.03 -53.19 16.12
N TYR A 75 -34.04 -52.89 17.42
CA TYR A 75 -33.36 -51.71 17.96
C TYR A 75 -31.86 -51.66 17.58
N LEU A 76 -31.16 -52.80 17.63
CA LEU A 76 -29.75 -52.86 17.22
C LEU A 76 -29.56 -52.67 15.71
N ALA A 77 -30.46 -53.20 14.87
CA ALA A 77 -30.42 -53.02 13.42
C ALA A 77 -30.72 -51.56 13.02
N GLU A 78 -31.76 -50.94 13.60
CA GLU A 78 -32.06 -49.51 13.46
C GLU A 78 -30.83 -48.66 13.81
N ARG A 79 -30.23 -48.88 14.98
CA ARG A 79 -29.06 -48.10 15.44
C ARG A 79 -27.79 -48.32 14.62
N ARG A 80 -27.64 -49.46 13.93
CA ARG A 80 -26.54 -49.66 12.98
C ARG A 80 -26.80 -48.95 11.65
N VAL A 81 -28.03 -48.96 11.14
CA VAL A 81 -28.40 -48.21 9.93
C VAL A 81 -28.31 -46.69 10.16
N ASP A 82 -28.72 -46.19 11.33
CA ASP A 82 -28.51 -44.80 11.74
C ASP A 82 -27.02 -44.43 11.77
N LEU A 83 -26.19 -45.27 12.41
CA LEU A 83 -24.75 -45.05 12.52
C LEU A 83 -24.05 -45.04 11.16
N ALA A 84 -24.42 -45.94 10.24
CA ALA A 84 -23.86 -45.97 8.89
C ALA A 84 -24.12 -44.67 8.12
N LYS A 85 -25.34 -44.13 8.20
CA LYS A 85 -25.68 -42.83 7.59
C LYS A 85 -24.88 -41.68 8.21
N ALA A 86 -24.83 -41.62 9.55
CA ALA A 86 -24.13 -40.56 10.26
C ALA A 86 -22.61 -40.60 10.01
N ALA A 87 -22.01 -41.79 9.95
CA ALA A 87 -20.61 -41.97 9.60
C ALA A 87 -20.31 -41.59 8.14
N ALA A 88 -21.20 -41.91 7.19
CA ALA A 88 -21.05 -41.52 5.79
C ALA A 88 -21.12 -40.00 5.62
N GLN A 89 -22.09 -39.34 6.26
CA GLN A 89 -22.22 -37.87 6.28
C GLN A 89 -21.02 -37.19 6.96
N LEU A 90 -20.47 -37.79 8.02
CA LEU A 90 -19.27 -37.28 8.69
C LEU A 90 -18.04 -37.34 7.77
N GLN A 91 -17.83 -38.45 7.04
CA GLN A 91 -16.70 -38.61 6.13
C GLN A 91 -16.80 -37.67 4.92
N ASP A 92 -18.00 -37.50 4.35
CA ASP A 92 -18.29 -36.49 3.32
C ASP A 92 -17.99 -35.06 3.80
N ALA A 93 -18.46 -34.70 5.00
CA ALA A 93 -18.19 -33.38 5.59
C ALA A 93 -16.68 -33.17 5.87
N GLN A 94 -15.97 -34.19 6.33
CA GLN A 94 -14.51 -34.14 6.53
C GLN A 94 -13.75 -33.99 5.20
N GLY A 95 -14.18 -34.67 4.13
CA GLY A 95 -13.61 -34.52 2.80
C GLY A 95 -13.80 -33.11 2.23
N LYS A 96 -14.99 -32.52 2.45
CA LYS A 96 -15.32 -31.14 2.06
C LYS A 96 -14.54 -30.09 2.85
N LEU A 97 -14.39 -30.26 4.16
CA LEU A 97 -13.53 -29.40 4.99
C LEU A 97 -12.08 -29.43 4.49
N ALA A 98 -11.51 -30.63 4.33
CA ALA A 98 -10.14 -30.76 3.84
C ALA A 98 -9.94 -30.19 2.41
N GLN A 99 -10.98 -30.11 1.58
CA GLN A 99 -10.94 -29.38 0.31
C GLN A 99 -10.94 -27.86 0.51
N LEU A 100 -11.87 -27.35 1.32
CA LEU A 100 -11.96 -25.91 1.64
C LEU A 100 -10.68 -25.38 2.29
N ASP A 101 -10.03 -26.15 3.17
CA ASP A 101 -8.75 -25.81 3.78
C ASP A 101 -7.64 -25.62 2.71
N ARG A 102 -7.57 -26.51 1.71
CA ARG A 102 -6.60 -26.39 0.60
C ARG A 102 -6.91 -25.21 -0.32
N GLU A 103 -8.19 -24.93 -0.57
CA GLU A 103 -8.61 -23.77 -1.37
C GLU A 103 -8.30 -22.45 -0.64
N HIS A 104 -8.54 -22.40 0.67
CA HIS A 104 -8.16 -21.29 1.55
C HIS A 104 -6.65 -21.03 1.55
N ASP A 105 -5.83 -22.07 1.75
CA ASP A 105 -4.38 -21.94 1.80
C ASP A 105 -3.79 -21.50 0.45
N GLN A 106 -4.36 -21.96 -0.67
CA GLN A 106 -4.02 -21.47 -2.01
C GLN A 106 -4.37 -19.99 -2.18
N ILE A 107 -5.55 -19.54 -1.71
CA ILE A 107 -5.96 -18.13 -1.76
C ILE A 107 -5.03 -17.26 -0.92
N LEU A 108 -4.63 -17.69 0.28
CA LEU A 108 -3.66 -16.96 1.12
C LEU A 108 -2.27 -16.89 0.46
N LEU A 109 -1.82 -17.97 -0.16
CA LEU A 109 -0.55 -18.00 -0.88
C LEU A 109 -0.56 -17.02 -2.08
N GLU A 110 -1.63 -16.99 -2.86
CA GLU A 110 -1.79 -16.04 -3.97
C GLU A 110 -1.90 -14.58 -3.49
N ALA A 111 -2.62 -14.32 -2.39
CA ALA A 111 -2.68 -12.99 -1.79
C ALA A 111 -1.28 -12.52 -1.35
N SER A 112 -0.55 -13.37 -0.62
CA SER A 112 0.81 -13.08 -0.16
C SER A 112 1.80 -12.85 -1.31
N GLN A 113 1.68 -13.58 -2.42
CA GLN A 113 2.49 -13.35 -3.63
C GLN A 113 2.20 -11.96 -4.23
N ARG A 114 0.93 -11.61 -4.41
CA ARG A 114 0.52 -10.31 -4.98
C ARG A 114 0.93 -9.14 -4.07
N GLU A 115 0.85 -9.30 -2.74
CA GLU A 115 1.36 -8.33 -1.77
C GLU A 115 2.89 -8.17 -1.84
N ALA A 116 3.63 -9.28 -1.96
CA ALA A 116 5.09 -9.26 -2.11
C ALA A 116 5.53 -8.60 -3.43
N GLU A 117 4.78 -8.78 -4.52
CA GLU A 117 5.01 -8.10 -5.80
C GLU A 117 4.70 -6.60 -5.71
N ALA A 118 3.58 -6.21 -5.10
CA ALA A 118 3.24 -4.81 -4.86
C ALA A 118 4.29 -4.11 -3.98
N ALA A 119 4.77 -4.77 -2.92
CA ALA A 119 5.82 -4.25 -2.05
C ALA A 119 7.17 -4.07 -2.77
N ARG A 120 7.51 -4.97 -3.72
CA ARG A 120 8.71 -4.83 -4.57
C ARG A 120 8.59 -3.62 -5.50
N MET A 121 7.48 -3.49 -6.22
CA MET A 121 7.24 -2.37 -7.12
C MET A 121 7.26 -1.02 -6.38
N GLU A 122 6.69 -0.96 -5.17
CA GLU A 122 6.72 0.25 -4.34
C GLU A 122 8.14 0.57 -3.83
N LEU A 123 8.91 -0.44 -3.41
CA LEU A 123 10.32 -0.26 -3.02
C LEU A 123 11.19 0.21 -4.19
N GLU A 124 10.95 -0.30 -5.40
CA GLU A 124 11.64 0.14 -6.61
C GLU A 124 11.27 1.58 -6.99
N ARG A 125 9.98 1.95 -6.88
CA ARG A 125 9.49 3.33 -7.06
C ARG A 125 10.16 4.29 -6.08
N GLN A 126 10.25 3.92 -4.80
CA GLN A 126 10.92 4.72 -3.77
C GLN A 126 12.43 4.84 -4.01
N ARG A 127 13.10 3.78 -4.47
CA ARG A 127 14.53 3.82 -4.85
C ARG A 127 14.79 4.78 -5.99
N MET A 128 13.98 4.77 -7.05
CA MET A 128 14.11 5.72 -8.16
C MET A 128 13.87 7.17 -7.70
N GLN A 129 12.87 7.42 -6.86
CA GLN A 129 12.62 8.75 -6.28
C GLN A 129 13.81 9.24 -5.44
N TYR A 130 14.40 8.36 -4.63
CA TYR A 130 15.59 8.68 -3.83
C TYR A 130 16.83 8.98 -4.70
N GLN A 131 17.01 8.24 -5.81
CA GLN A 131 18.09 8.48 -6.77
C GLN A 131 17.94 9.84 -7.46
N MET A 132 16.74 10.17 -7.97
CA MET A 132 16.47 11.49 -8.56
C MET A 132 16.69 12.62 -7.56
N ALA A 133 16.25 12.46 -6.30
CA ALA A 133 16.46 13.47 -5.25
C ALA A 133 17.96 13.66 -4.90
N GLN A 134 18.77 12.60 -4.94
CA GLN A 134 20.23 12.68 -4.78
C GLN A 134 20.89 13.41 -5.96
N GLU A 135 20.47 13.13 -7.20
CA GLU A 135 20.98 13.81 -8.40
C GLU A 135 20.60 15.30 -8.43
N GLU A 136 19.37 15.65 -8.06
CA GLU A 136 18.93 17.04 -7.91
C GLU A 136 19.69 17.77 -6.81
N ALA A 137 19.89 17.14 -5.64
CA ALA A 137 20.68 17.71 -4.54
C ALA A 137 22.15 17.95 -4.96
N ALA A 138 22.78 17.00 -5.66
CA ALA A 138 24.14 17.14 -6.17
C ALA A 138 24.24 18.28 -7.22
N ARG A 139 23.26 18.37 -8.13
CA ARG A 139 23.17 19.45 -9.13
C ARG A 139 22.98 20.82 -8.48
N LEU A 140 22.15 20.92 -7.43
CA LEU A 140 21.96 22.16 -6.67
C LEU A 140 23.21 22.57 -5.89
N GLN A 141 23.97 21.61 -5.33
CA GLN A 141 25.27 21.91 -4.71
C GLN A 141 26.29 22.43 -5.73
N GLN A 142 26.38 21.82 -6.92
CA GLN A 142 27.25 22.31 -8.00
C GLN A 142 26.88 23.74 -8.44
N GLN A 143 25.58 24.05 -8.57
CA GLN A 143 25.10 25.40 -8.89
C GLN A 143 25.44 26.39 -7.76
N GLY A 144 25.27 26.00 -6.49
CA GLY A 144 25.67 26.82 -5.34
C GLY A 144 27.17 27.14 -5.32
N MET A 145 28.02 26.14 -5.63
CA MET A 145 29.48 26.31 -5.73
C MET A 145 29.90 27.19 -6.92
N ALA A 146 29.18 27.15 -8.04
CA ALA A 146 29.42 28.05 -9.17
C ALA A 146 29.02 29.49 -8.81
N ALA A 147 27.82 29.69 -8.27
CA ALA A 147 27.32 30.99 -7.86
C ALA A 147 28.18 31.65 -6.76
N SER A 148 28.77 30.87 -5.84
CA SER A 148 29.71 31.41 -4.85
C SER A 148 31.02 31.88 -5.49
N GLN A 149 31.56 31.12 -6.45
CA GLN A 149 32.77 31.51 -7.21
C GLN A 149 32.53 32.77 -8.05
N GLU A 150 31.40 32.88 -8.74
CA GLU A 150 30.99 34.08 -9.48
C GLU A 150 30.85 35.29 -8.55
N ALA A 151 30.23 35.12 -7.38
CA ALA A 151 30.10 36.17 -6.38
C ALA A 151 31.45 36.61 -5.78
N GLU A 152 32.41 35.69 -5.62
CA GLU A 152 33.78 36.01 -5.18
C GLU A 152 34.58 36.75 -6.27
N GLN A 153 34.45 36.34 -7.53
CA GLN A 153 35.06 37.03 -8.67
C GLN A 153 34.51 38.45 -8.81
N ALA A 154 33.19 38.63 -8.80
CA ALA A 154 32.56 39.96 -8.87
C ALA A 154 32.96 40.87 -7.69
N ARG A 155 33.16 40.31 -6.49
CA ARG A 155 33.70 41.05 -5.32
C ARG A 155 35.16 41.47 -5.55
N ALA A 156 35.99 40.58 -6.09
CA ALA A 156 37.38 40.89 -6.41
C ALA A 156 37.48 42.00 -7.47
N GLU A 157 36.72 41.89 -8.57
CA GLU A 157 36.64 42.92 -9.61
C GLU A 157 36.18 44.28 -9.06
N ALA A 158 35.14 44.29 -8.21
CA ALA A 158 34.68 45.51 -7.55
C ALA A 158 35.77 46.13 -6.64
N GLU A 159 36.55 45.32 -5.94
CA GLU A 159 37.71 45.80 -5.17
C GLU A 159 38.84 46.33 -6.07
N HIS A 160 39.12 45.71 -7.21
CA HIS A 160 40.06 46.23 -8.20
C HIS A 160 39.59 47.56 -8.80
N ALA A 161 38.31 47.70 -9.14
CA ALA A 161 37.71 48.93 -9.63
C ALA A 161 37.77 50.06 -8.59
N LYS A 162 37.46 49.79 -7.32
CA LYS A 162 37.63 50.75 -6.20
C LYS A 162 39.07 51.22 -6.07
N LYS A 163 40.04 50.30 -6.11
CA LYS A 163 41.48 50.62 -6.02
C LYS A 163 41.94 51.50 -7.18
N LEU A 164 41.50 51.21 -8.41
CA LEU A 164 41.79 52.01 -9.60
C LEU A 164 41.18 53.41 -9.51
N ALA A 165 39.90 53.53 -9.13
CA ALA A 165 39.23 54.81 -8.95
C ALA A 165 39.88 55.66 -7.83
N ALA A 166 40.33 55.03 -6.74
CA ALA A 166 41.07 55.70 -5.67
C ALA A 166 42.44 56.20 -6.16
N ALA A 167 43.15 55.43 -6.98
CA ALA A 167 44.42 55.84 -7.59
C ALA A 167 44.21 57.02 -8.56
N GLN A 168 43.23 56.95 -9.46
CA GLN A 168 42.86 58.05 -10.37
C GLN A 168 42.46 59.32 -9.59
N SER A 169 41.70 59.20 -8.49
CA SER A 169 41.37 60.34 -7.62
C SER A 169 42.61 60.96 -6.97
N ARG A 170 43.60 60.16 -6.57
CA ARG A 170 44.89 60.67 -6.05
C ARG A 170 45.67 61.43 -7.12
N VAL A 171 45.75 60.92 -8.35
CA VAL A 171 46.40 61.59 -9.49
C VAL A 171 45.69 62.92 -9.81
N ALA A 172 44.36 62.93 -9.91
CA ALA A 172 43.58 64.15 -10.15
C ALA A 172 43.76 65.20 -9.02
N ARG A 173 43.89 64.76 -7.75
CA ARG A 173 44.21 65.64 -6.61
C ARG A 173 45.68 66.10 -6.58
N ALA A 174 46.61 65.39 -7.22
CA ALA A 174 47.99 65.85 -7.39
C ALA A 174 48.05 66.95 -8.45
N ALA A 175 47.55 66.66 -9.67
CA ALA A 175 47.50 67.61 -10.78
C ALA A 175 46.77 68.93 -10.43
N ARG A 176 45.70 68.89 -9.64
CA ARG A 176 45.05 70.12 -9.13
C ARG A 176 45.96 70.95 -8.22
N ARG A 177 46.66 70.31 -7.28
CA ARG A 177 47.60 71.01 -6.37
C ARG A 177 48.82 71.55 -7.13
N GLU A 178 49.32 70.83 -8.14
CA GLU A 178 50.38 71.30 -9.02
C GLU A 178 49.92 72.54 -9.82
N ALA A 179 48.70 72.53 -10.37
CA ALA A 179 48.12 73.69 -11.05
C ALA A 179 47.87 74.89 -10.10
N GLU A 180 47.42 74.63 -8.87
CA GLU A 180 47.22 75.64 -7.82
C GLU A 180 48.56 76.25 -7.35
N LEU A 181 49.62 75.45 -7.23
CA LEU A 181 50.98 75.90 -6.90
C LEU A 181 51.60 76.70 -8.06
N ALA A 182 51.45 76.24 -9.30
CA ALA A 182 51.89 76.97 -10.49
C ALA A 182 51.16 78.32 -10.62
N ALA A 183 49.85 78.35 -10.34
CA ALA A 183 49.07 79.60 -10.32
C ALA A 183 49.49 80.54 -9.18
N GLN A 184 49.89 80.01 -8.02
CA GLN A 184 50.47 80.80 -6.93
C GLN A 184 51.86 81.34 -7.28
N ALA A 185 52.74 80.54 -7.87
CA ALA A 185 54.05 80.98 -8.34
C ALA A 185 53.94 82.07 -9.43
N ALA A 186 53.01 81.92 -10.38
CA ALA A 186 52.72 82.94 -11.39
C ALA A 186 52.19 84.25 -10.77
N ARG A 187 51.36 84.16 -9.72
CA ARG A 187 50.91 85.33 -8.95
C ARG A 187 52.07 85.98 -8.17
N ALA A 188 52.93 85.19 -7.54
CA ALA A 188 54.09 85.66 -6.78
C ALA A 188 55.08 86.42 -7.69
N MET A 189 55.42 85.86 -8.85
CA MET A 189 56.24 86.53 -9.86
C MET A 189 55.58 87.82 -10.37
N ARG A 190 54.26 87.81 -10.63
CA ARG A 190 53.53 89.04 -10.97
C ARG A 190 53.56 90.08 -9.85
N SER A 191 53.47 89.70 -8.58
CA SER A 191 53.58 90.65 -7.46
C SER A 191 54.99 91.19 -7.26
N GLN A 192 56.05 90.42 -7.54
CA GLN A 192 57.42 90.97 -7.58
C GLN A 192 57.56 91.99 -8.71
N MET A 193 57.11 91.66 -9.92
CA MET A 193 57.08 92.60 -11.06
C MET A 193 56.22 93.85 -10.82
N GLN A 194 55.27 93.82 -9.89
CA GLN A 194 54.43 94.98 -9.54
C GLN A 194 54.95 95.76 -8.32
N GLY A 195 55.67 95.12 -7.39
CA GLY A 195 56.42 95.81 -6.33
C GLY A 195 57.53 96.69 -6.89
N ASP A 196 58.15 96.27 -8.00
CA ASP A 196 59.14 97.04 -8.76
C ASP A 196 58.53 98.18 -9.62
N GLN A 197 57.20 98.35 -9.61
CA GLN A 197 56.47 99.32 -10.45
C GLN A 197 55.54 100.25 -9.65
N SER A 198 55.59 100.27 -8.31
CA SER A 198 54.72 101.12 -7.50
C SER A 198 55.25 102.55 -7.30
N THR A 199 55.52 103.27 -8.40
CA THR A 199 55.71 104.74 -8.40
C THR A 199 55.03 105.44 -9.58
N SER A 200 53.83 105.99 -9.31
CA SER A 200 53.21 107.13 -10.00
C SER A 200 52.59 106.95 -11.41
N PRO A 201 51.58 107.79 -11.81
CA PRO A 201 50.34 107.26 -12.41
C PRO A 201 49.75 108.10 -13.58
N GLU A 202 48.40 108.09 -13.73
CA GLU A 202 47.50 108.84 -14.64
C GLU A 202 47.42 108.35 -16.12
N ALA A 203 46.28 108.37 -16.84
CA ALA A 203 44.83 108.53 -16.57
C ALA A 203 44.02 108.00 -17.81
N GLU A 204 42.68 107.99 -17.99
CA GLU A 204 41.51 108.47 -17.22
C GLU A 204 40.27 107.54 -17.43
N LYS A 205 39.34 107.85 -18.36
CA LYS A 205 38.04 107.16 -18.69
C LYS A 205 37.65 107.48 -20.18
N PRO A 206 36.45 107.16 -20.75
CA PRO A 206 35.28 106.39 -20.27
C PRO A 206 34.60 105.40 -21.29
N ALA A 207 33.50 104.77 -20.83
CA ALA A 207 32.23 104.49 -21.56
C ALA A 207 31.85 103.06 -22.03
N GLN A 208 30.77 102.55 -21.40
CA GLN A 208 29.62 101.79 -21.95
C GLN A 208 29.80 100.59 -22.92
N ALA A 209 29.23 99.41 -22.59
CA ALA A 209 27.94 98.94 -23.18
C ALA A 209 27.48 97.52 -22.76
N ARG A 210 26.15 97.38 -22.69
CA ARG A 210 25.32 96.18 -22.43
C ARG A 210 25.65 94.92 -23.28
N LYS A 211 25.40 93.72 -22.70
CA LYS A 211 24.19 92.89 -23.02
C LYS A 211 24.01 91.66 -22.11
N LYS A 212 22.74 91.37 -21.78
CA LYS A 212 22.28 90.07 -21.24
C LYS A 212 22.07 89.08 -22.39
N LYS A 213 22.24 87.78 -22.13
CA LYS A 213 21.20 86.77 -22.42
C LYS A 213 21.48 85.46 -21.67
N THR A 214 20.47 84.94 -20.97
CA THR A 214 20.45 83.60 -20.40
C THR A 214 19.17 82.90 -20.86
N SER A 215 19.32 81.68 -21.37
CA SER A 215 18.26 80.68 -21.56
C SER A 215 18.96 79.34 -21.27
N LYS A 216 18.58 78.55 -20.28
CA LYS A 216 17.25 78.00 -19.96
C LYS A 216 16.75 77.06 -21.05
N GLY A 217 16.69 75.80 -20.65
CA GLY A 217 16.14 74.62 -21.31
C GLY A 217 16.27 73.49 -20.27
N HIS A 218 15.15 72.89 -19.89
CA HIS A 218 15.09 71.67 -19.07
C HIS A 218 14.81 70.50 -20.02
#